data_AF-A0A1H0L5Q3-F1
#
_entry.id   AF-A0A1H0L5Q3-F1
#
_cell.length_a   1.000
_cell.length_b   1.000
_cell.length_c   1.000
_cell.angle_alpha   90.00
_cell.angle_beta   90.00
_cell.angle_gamma   90.00
#
_symmetry.space_group_name_H-M   'P 1'
#
loop_
_entity.id
_entity.type
_entity.pdbx_description
1 polymer ?
#
loop_
_entity_poly.entity_id
_entity_poly.type
_entity_poly.pdbx_seq_one_letter_code
_entity_poly.pdbx_strand_id
1 'polypeptide(L)'
;MNDELTPSERAALRARIVGGAHDITPVGAHRNAWIAGSVAAALVVAIAGGVAVTSTLSAPEIATTPSPSPTATVAPVPTPTPTVAPTPTPAPTPLATAPVLAFGGDCSAVLDADAASSVVGVPMRLWEGLSVWDARSLGGVSCHWRTQDSSGWQSVGVTVLPYSVVPDAVRARIGVAPVCEGGPCDYSERFGDAWVSAYASSASVALDAVAAVGSRAAASPGIERALPAAAWHLDGCQDRLRGAVEQTLGRVGLEPVGTDNVPQGQEWDVLTGRGAAAWCSVAPPVYDDPDYFTLRLSIAAGAQSDASEVERFGGIPVQVNGARAAWWIPPANGVGGRLRADADGGIIEAVGTDLTQEQMRALAENIIGALG
;
A
#
# COMPACT_ATOMS: atom_id res chain seq x y z
N MET A 1 33.71 -3.08 23.85
CA MET A 1 33.38 -4.46 24.30
C MET A 1 33.85 -4.56 25.74
N ASN A 2 33.00 -4.99 26.68
CA ASN A 2 33.28 -4.74 28.11
C ASN A 2 34.39 -5.67 28.64
N ASP A 3 35.50 -5.11 29.12
CA ASP A 3 36.71 -5.86 29.52
C ASP A 3 36.62 -6.46 30.94
N GLU A 4 35.51 -6.23 31.66
CA GLU A 4 35.33 -6.61 33.06
C GLU A 4 35.09 -8.10 33.32
N LEU A 5 34.90 -8.92 32.27
CA LEU A 5 34.71 -10.36 32.42
C LEU A 5 36.05 -11.12 32.40
N THR A 6 36.25 -12.01 33.37
CA THR A 6 37.40 -12.92 33.40
C THR A 6 37.32 -13.98 32.29
N PRO A 7 38.44 -14.63 31.92
CA PRO A 7 38.42 -15.72 30.94
C PRO A 7 37.49 -16.88 31.32
N SER A 8 37.36 -17.20 32.61
CA SER A 8 36.46 -18.25 33.10
C SER A 8 34.98 -17.87 32.96
N GLU A 9 34.62 -16.61 33.19
CA GLU A 9 33.24 -16.14 33.01
C GLU A 9 32.84 -16.11 31.54
N ARG A 10 33.75 -15.71 30.63
CA ARG A 10 33.53 -15.84 29.18
C ARG A 10 33.35 -17.30 28.74
N ALA A 11 34.09 -18.24 29.33
CA ALA A 11 33.92 -19.67 29.06
C ALA A 11 32.56 -20.18 29.56
N ALA A 12 32.14 -19.79 30.77
CA ALA A 12 30.84 -20.13 31.34
C ALA A 12 29.66 -19.54 30.53
N LEU A 13 29.79 -18.30 30.04
CA LEU A 13 28.79 -17.67 29.18
C LEU A 13 28.64 -18.42 27.85
N ARG A 14 29.76 -18.75 27.18
CA ARG A 14 29.74 -19.56 25.96
C ARG A 14 29.13 -20.94 26.19
N ALA A 15 29.46 -21.60 27.30
CA ALA A 15 28.88 -22.91 27.64
C ALA A 15 27.35 -22.84 27.83
N ARG A 16 26.82 -21.77 28.45
CA ARG A 16 25.37 -21.56 28.58
C ARG A 16 24.68 -21.27 27.25
N ILE A 17 25.30 -20.45 26.38
CA ILE A 17 24.73 -20.12 25.06
C ILE A 17 24.71 -21.36 24.14
N VAL A 18 25.81 -22.13 24.11
CA VAL A 18 25.89 -23.36 23.29
C VAL A 18 25.01 -24.48 23.85
N GLY A 19 24.93 -24.62 25.19
CA GLY A 19 24.02 -25.59 25.83
C GLY A 19 22.54 -25.27 25.59
N GLY A 20 22.14 -24.00 25.73
CA GLY A 20 20.75 -23.58 25.49
C GLY A 20 20.28 -23.78 24.06
N ALA A 21 21.21 -23.88 23.09
CA ALA A 21 20.91 -24.17 21.68
C ALA A 21 20.72 -25.67 21.37
N HIS A 22 20.81 -26.57 22.36
CA HIS A 22 20.55 -28.01 22.17
C HIS A 22 19.27 -28.53 22.84
N ASP A 23 18.65 -27.75 23.73
CA ASP A 23 17.39 -28.13 24.40
C ASP A 23 16.12 -27.56 23.73
N ILE A 24 16.25 -26.90 22.56
CA ILE A 24 15.09 -26.47 21.76
C ILE A 24 14.52 -27.68 20.99
N THR A 25 13.76 -28.50 21.70
CA THR A 25 12.92 -29.53 21.09
C THR A 25 11.70 -28.89 20.41
N PRO A 26 11.41 -29.18 19.13
CA PRO A 26 10.25 -28.59 18.45
C PRO A 26 8.95 -29.22 18.93
N VAL A 27 8.22 -28.52 19.80
CA VAL A 27 6.90 -28.94 20.28
C VAL A 27 5.82 -28.40 19.35
N GLY A 28 5.36 -29.20 18.38
CA GLY A 28 4.31 -28.76 17.44
C GLY A 28 4.09 -29.58 16.18
N ALA A 29 4.47 -30.86 16.14
CA ALA A 29 4.36 -31.69 14.94
C ALA A 29 3.02 -32.46 14.84
N HIS A 30 1.99 -31.84 14.26
CA HIS A 30 0.82 -32.51 13.66
C HIS A 30 0.10 -31.52 12.71
N ARG A 31 -0.42 -31.89 11.54
CA ARG A 31 -0.42 -33.18 10.81
C ARG A 31 -0.97 -32.92 9.41
N ASN A 32 -0.14 -33.02 8.36
CA ASN A 32 -0.55 -33.32 6.97
C ASN A 32 0.69 -33.56 6.10
N ALA A 33 1.18 -34.80 6.12
CA ALA A 33 2.04 -35.35 5.08
C ALA A 33 1.23 -36.40 4.28
N TRP A 34 1.76 -36.80 3.12
CA TRP A 34 1.25 -37.83 2.19
C TRP A 34 0.24 -37.37 1.13
N ILE A 35 0.76 -36.88 0.00
CA ILE A 35 0.65 -37.40 -1.38
C ILE A 35 1.37 -36.40 -2.30
N ALA A 36 2.22 -36.78 -3.26
CA ALA A 36 3.11 -37.93 -3.38
C ALA A 36 4.25 -37.50 -4.32
N GLY A 37 5.51 -37.71 -3.92
CA GLY A 37 6.65 -37.47 -4.82
C GLY A 37 6.87 -38.68 -5.73
N SER A 38 6.81 -38.48 -7.05
CA SER A 38 7.42 -39.36 -8.08
C SER A 38 7.21 -38.76 -9.48
N VAL A 39 8.27 -38.25 -10.10
CA VAL A 39 8.79 -38.63 -11.45
C VAL A 39 9.96 -37.69 -11.74
N ALA A 40 11.16 -38.15 -11.41
CA ALA A 40 12.39 -37.77 -12.09
C ALA A 40 13.00 -39.05 -12.64
N ALA A 41 13.62 -38.98 -13.83
CA ALA A 41 14.21 -40.08 -14.59
C ALA A 41 13.25 -41.18 -15.11
N ALA A 42 12.73 -40.99 -16.32
CA ALA A 42 12.98 -41.90 -17.47
C ALA A 42 12.19 -41.49 -18.73
N LEU A 43 12.85 -40.83 -19.69
CA LEU A 43 12.86 -41.21 -21.12
C LEU A 43 13.58 -40.16 -21.98
N VAL A 44 14.86 -40.43 -22.26
CA VAL A 44 15.46 -40.05 -23.54
C VAL A 44 15.13 -41.17 -24.51
N VAL A 45 14.50 -40.85 -25.66
CA VAL A 45 14.76 -41.43 -27.00
C VAL A 45 13.77 -40.86 -28.03
N ALA A 46 14.35 -40.25 -29.08
CA ALA A 46 13.86 -40.02 -30.44
C ALA A 46 12.35 -39.90 -30.75
N ILE A 47 11.99 -38.80 -31.43
CA ILE A 47 11.65 -38.89 -32.86
C ILE A 47 12.52 -37.88 -33.64
N ALA A 48 13.24 -38.38 -34.65
CA ALA A 48 13.84 -37.58 -35.70
C ALA A 48 13.04 -37.80 -37.01
N GLY A 49 12.96 -36.78 -37.86
CA GLY A 49 12.16 -36.78 -39.09
C GLY A 49 11.26 -35.54 -39.14
N GLY A 50 11.47 -34.53 -39.99
CA GLY A 50 12.34 -34.48 -41.16
C GLY A 50 11.53 -34.54 -42.46
N VAL A 51 10.90 -33.42 -42.81
CA VAL A 51 10.39 -33.16 -44.17
C VAL A 51 10.84 -31.76 -44.57
N ALA A 52 11.51 -31.66 -45.70
CA ALA A 52 11.99 -30.39 -46.25
C ALA A 52 10.92 -29.75 -47.14
N VAL A 53 10.80 -28.43 -47.11
CA VAL A 53 10.31 -27.65 -48.26
C VAL A 53 11.23 -26.46 -48.46
N THR A 54 12.10 -26.57 -49.45
CA THR A 54 12.86 -25.45 -50.01
C THR A 54 12.00 -24.71 -51.02
N SER A 55 11.93 -23.38 -50.95
CA SER A 55 11.37 -22.54 -52.02
C SER A 55 12.06 -21.17 -52.09
N THR A 56 13.18 -21.18 -52.81
CA THR A 56 13.78 -20.13 -53.67
C THR A 56 13.46 -18.65 -53.45
N LEU A 57 14.54 -17.85 -53.48
CA LEU A 57 14.54 -16.40 -53.69
C LEU A 57 13.74 -15.96 -54.93
N SER A 58 13.12 -14.79 -54.88
CA SER A 58 13.02 -13.86 -56.01
C SER A 58 12.82 -12.40 -55.57
N ALA A 59 13.85 -11.59 -55.78
CA ALA A 59 13.80 -10.16 -56.08
C ALA A 59 14.78 -9.93 -57.25
N PRO A 60 14.71 -8.84 -58.04
CA PRO A 60 13.82 -7.68 -57.95
C PRO A 60 12.99 -7.47 -59.23
N GLU A 61 12.24 -6.37 -59.32
CA GLU A 61 12.03 -5.72 -60.62
C GLU A 61 11.93 -4.19 -60.47
N ILE A 62 12.70 -3.47 -61.28
CA ILE A 62 12.62 -2.01 -61.42
C ILE A 62 11.78 -1.76 -62.67
N ALA A 63 10.67 -1.03 -62.54
CA ALA A 63 9.85 -0.60 -63.67
C ALA A 63 9.55 0.90 -63.59
N THR A 64 9.62 1.56 -64.74
CA THR A 64 9.63 3.02 -64.90
C THR A 64 8.23 3.65 -64.96
N THR A 65 8.22 4.96 -64.66
CA THR A 65 7.19 5.98 -64.93
C THR A 65 6.42 5.80 -66.26
N PRO A 66 5.15 6.26 -66.33
CA PRO A 66 4.96 7.64 -66.82
C PRO A 66 3.85 8.47 -66.11
N SER A 67 3.93 9.79 -66.29
CA SER A 67 2.92 10.79 -65.92
C SER A 67 1.92 11.04 -67.07
N PRO A 68 0.61 11.07 -66.77
CA PRO A 68 -0.24 12.24 -67.04
C PRO A 68 -1.27 12.49 -65.90
N SER A 69 -2.02 13.60 -65.76
CA SER A 69 -2.11 14.94 -66.39
C SER A 69 -2.93 15.83 -65.42
N PRO A 70 -2.83 17.19 -65.39
CA PRO A 70 -3.65 18.01 -64.50
C PRO A 70 -5.15 17.94 -64.83
N THR A 71 -5.98 17.61 -63.84
CA THR A 71 -7.45 17.65 -63.93
C THR A 71 -7.96 19.03 -63.50
N ALA A 72 -8.94 19.57 -64.22
CA ALA A 72 -9.39 20.95 -64.09
C ALA A 72 -10.05 21.27 -62.74
N THR A 73 -9.71 22.44 -62.19
CA THR A 73 -10.38 23.04 -61.03
C THR A 73 -11.80 23.45 -61.37
N VAL A 74 -12.80 22.78 -60.78
CA VAL A 74 -14.20 23.22 -60.81
C VAL A 74 -14.42 24.24 -59.70
N ALA A 75 -15.00 25.40 -60.05
CA ALA A 75 -15.32 26.44 -59.07
C ALA A 75 -16.45 25.97 -58.13
N PRO A 76 -16.35 26.20 -56.81
CA PRO A 76 -17.40 25.81 -55.87
C PRO A 76 -18.65 26.67 -56.05
N VAL A 77 -19.80 26.00 -56.16
CA VAL A 77 -21.13 26.63 -56.08
C VAL A 77 -21.35 27.13 -54.65
N PRO A 78 -21.92 28.32 -54.42
CA PRO A 78 -22.19 28.81 -53.06
C PRO A 78 -23.25 27.94 -52.36
N THR A 79 -22.80 27.15 -51.40
CA THR A 79 -23.68 26.38 -50.49
C THR A 79 -24.52 27.34 -49.63
N PRO A 80 -25.84 27.13 -49.49
CA PRO A 80 -26.67 27.99 -48.64
C PRO A 80 -26.22 27.93 -47.17
N THR A 81 -26.06 29.10 -46.57
CA THR A 81 -25.67 29.25 -45.15
C THR A 81 -26.72 28.58 -44.25
N PRO A 82 -26.35 27.56 -43.44
CA PRO A 82 -27.30 26.94 -42.53
C PRO A 82 -27.72 27.94 -41.44
N THR A 83 -29.03 28.05 -41.20
CA THR A 83 -29.56 28.83 -40.09
C THR A 83 -29.10 28.21 -38.77
N VAL A 84 -28.29 28.95 -38.01
CA VAL A 84 -27.80 28.50 -36.70
C VAL A 84 -29.00 28.41 -35.74
N ALA A 85 -29.38 27.18 -35.39
CA ALA A 85 -30.33 26.93 -34.31
C ALA A 85 -29.73 27.45 -32.98
N PRO A 86 -30.55 28.00 -32.07
CA PRO A 86 -30.05 28.52 -30.80
C PRO A 86 -29.35 27.41 -30.02
N THR A 87 -28.07 27.62 -29.70
CA THR A 87 -27.29 26.71 -28.85
C THR A 87 -28.04 26.48 -27.55
N PRO A 88 -28.33 25.22 -27.15
CA PRO A 88 -29.00 24.97 -25.89
C PRO A 88 -28.13 25.52 -24.74
N THR A 89 -28.73 26.36 -23.90
CA THR A 89 -28.08 26.84 -22.68
C THR A 89 -27.62 25.62 -21.87
N PRO A 90 -26.33 25.49 -21.51
CA PRO A 90 -25.87 24.35 -20.74
C PRO A 90 -26.64 24.31 -19.42
N ALA A 91 -27.17 23.13 -19.09
CA ALA A 91 -27.80 22.89 -17.80
C ALA A 91 -26.80 23.24 -16.68
N PRO A 92 -27.25 23.81 -15.55
CA PRO A 92 -26.34 24.17 -14.46
C PRO A 92 -25.62 22.92 -13.98
N THR A 93 -24.29 22.92 -14.12
CA THR A 93 -23.43 21.86 -13.56
C THR A 93 -23.74 21.76 -12.07
N PRO A 94 -24.12 20.58 -11.54
CA PRO A 94 -24.39 20.43 -10.12
C PRO A 94 -23.13 20.82 -9.34
N LEU A 95 -23.29 21.71 -8.35
CA LEU A 95 -22.21 22.04 -7.43
C LEU A 95 -21.71 20.75 -6.78
N ALA A 96 -20.42 20.46 -6.96
CA ALA A 96 -19.76 19.37 -6.25
C ALA A 96 -19.90 19.65 -4.74
N THR A 97 -20.78 18.89 -4.10
CA THR A 97 -20.94 18.95 -2.64
C THR A 97 -19.65 18.43 -2.02
N ALA A 98 -19.13 19.15 -1.03
CA ALA A 98 -17.91 18.74 -0.33
C ALA A 98 -18.07 17.31 0.20
N PRO A 99 -17.00 16.47 0.14
CA PRO A 99 -17.10 15.07 0.56
C PRO A 99 -17.51 14.98 2.03
N VAL A 100 -18.58 14.23 2.31
CA VAL A 100 -19.08 14.02 3.66
C VAL A 100 -18.30 12.86 4.29
N LEU A 101 -17.25 13.20 5.01
CA LEU A 101 -16.44 12.26 5.78
C LEU A 101 -17.12 11.90 7.11
N ALA A 102 -16.89 10.69 7.61
CA ALA A 102 -17.25 10.32 8.98
C ALA A 102 -16.62 11.32 9.97
N PHE A 103 -17.42 11.83 10.91
CA PHE A 103 -17.02 12.91 11.82
C PHE A 103 -16.43 14.17 11.14
N GLY A 104 -16.69 14.39 9.85
CA GLY A 104 -16.03 15.44 9.07
C GLY A 104 -14.52 15.24 8.87
N GLY A 105 -13.97 14.08 9.21
CA GLY A 105 -12.53 13.79 9.18
C GLY A 105 -11.74 14.28 10.40
N ASP A 106 -12.43 14.73 11.46
CA ASP A 106 -11.85 15.26 12.70
C ASP A 106 -11.71 14.17 13.77
N CYS A 107 -10.46 13.84 14.10
CA CYS A 107 -10.15 12.85 15.13
C CYS A 107 -10.57 13.27 16.55
N SER A 108 -10.62 14.57 16.86
CA SER A 108 -11.07 15.03 18.17
C SER A 108 -12.57 14.79 18.40
N ALA A 109 -13.36 14.76 17.32
CA ALA A 109 -14.78 14.41 17.37
C ALA A 109 -15.01 12.88 17.48
N VAL A 110 -14.07 12.07 16.96
CA VAL A 110 -14.02 10.61 17.19
C VAL A 110 -13.71 10.34 18.67
N LEU A 111 -12.51 10.71 19.13
CA LEU A 111 -12.10 10.69 20.54
C LEU A 111 -11.14 11.86 20.82
N ASP A 112 -11.50 12.73 21.75
CA ASP A 112 -10.54 13.68 22.30
C ASP A 112 -9.45 12.97 23.14
N ALA A 113 -8.39 13.69 23.50
CA ALA A 113 -7.25 13.11 24.20
C ALA A 113 -7.60 12.60 25.62
N ASP A 114 -8.59 13.21 26.29
CA ASP A 114 -9.00 12.80 27.64
C ASP A 114 -9.88 11.55 27.57
N ALA A 115 -10.78 11.47 26.59
CA ALA A 115 -11.57 10.27 26.29
C ALA A 115 -10.66 9.09 25.89
N ALA A 116 -9.68 9.31 25.02
CA ALA A 116 -8.68 8.29 24.67
C ALA A 116 -7.85 7.86 25.89
N SER A 117 -7.45 8.80 26.75
CA SER A 117 -6.71 8.49 27.98
C SER A 117 -7.56 7.69 28.98
N SER A 118 -8.86 7.98 29.07
CA SER A 118 -9.82 7.26 29.92
C SER A 118 -10.03 5.81 29.44
N VAL A 119 -10.19 5.61 28.12
CA VAL A 119 -10.37 4.28 27.50
C VAL A 119 -9.15 3.38 27.69
N VAL A 120 -7.93 3.92 27.60
CA VAL A 120 -6.68 3.13 27.72
C VAL A 120 -6.18 3.06 29.17
N GLY A 121 -6.59 3.98 30.05
CA GLY A 121 -6.17 4.06 31.45
C GLY A 121 -4.80 4.71 31.68
N VAL A 122 -4.18 5.28 30.65
CA VAL A 122 -2.89 6.01 30.70
C VAL A 122 -2.96 7.27 29.82
N PRO A 123 -2.09 8.28 30.01
CA PRO A 123 -2.09 9.49 29.19
C PRO A 123 -1.80 9.20 27.71
N MET A 124 -2.81 9.41 26.87
CA MET A 124 -2.75 9.25 25.41
C MET A 124 -2.70 10.61 24.72
N ARG A 125 -2.06 10.67 23.55
CA ARG A 125 -2.17 11.82 22.63
C ARG A 125 -2.40 11.35 21.21
N LEU A 126 -3.12 12.15 20.43
CA LEU A 126 -3.27 11.95 19.00
C LEU A 126 -1.88 11.86 18.34
N TRP A 127 -1.72 10.92 17.43
CA TRP A 127 -0.53 10.76 16.62
C TRP A 127 -0.76 11.39 15.24
N GLU A 128 -0.18 12.58 15.02
CA GLU A 128 -0.07 13.21 13.71
C GLU A 128 1.00 12.49 12.87
N GLY A 129 0.66 11.28 12.42
CA GLY A 129 1.50 10.45 11.57
C GLY A 129 1.09 10.52 10.11
N LEU A 130 2.06 10.63 9.20
CA LEU A 130 1.82 10.43 7.78
C LEU A 130 1.43 8.98 7.50
N SER A 131 0.13 8.69 7.53
CA SER A 131 -0.43 7.47 6.93
C SER A 131 -0.49 7.60 5.42
N VAL A 132 -0.42 6.47 4.72
CA VAL A 132 -0.46 6.42 3.24
C VAL A 132 -1.85 6.00 2.81
N TRP A 133 -2.35 4.94 3.42
CA TRP A 133 -3.75 4.57 3.39
C TRP A 133 -4.53 5.41 4.41
N ASP A 134 -5.65 5.98 3.96
CA ASP A 134 -6.53 6.80 4.78
C ASP A 134 -7.97 6.39 4.50
N ALA A 135 -8.75 6.10 5.54
CA ALA A 135 -10.18 5.80 5.47
C ALA A 135 -11.01 6.93 4.82
N ARG A 136 -10.52 8.18 4.82
CA ARG A 136 -11.07 9.27 4.00
C ARG A 136 -11.19 8.87 2.52
N SER A 137 -10.24 8.04 2.06
CA SER A 137 -10.39 6.93 1.10
C SER A 137 -11.79 6.75 0.51
N LEU A 138 -12.66 6.26 1.39
CA LEU A 138 -13.94 5.64 1.14
C LEU A 138 -15.09 6.42 1.83
N GLY A 139 -14.82 7.64 2.30
CA GLY A 139 -15.76 8.48 3.06
C GLY A 139 -15.65 8.38 4.58
N GLY A 140 -14.64 7.69 5.11
CA GLY A 140 -14.43 7.51 6.55
C GLY A 140 -13.47 8.49 7.19
N VAL A 141 -13.01 8.10 8.39
CA VAL A 141 -11.90 8.71 9.13
C VAL A 141 -11.15 7.59 9.86
N SER A 142 -9.81 7.71 9.92
CA SER A 142 -8.92 6.80 10.66
C SER A 142 -8.04 7.65 11.57
N CYS A 143 -7.95 7.28 12.84
CA CYS A 143 -7.35 8.09 13.89
C CYS A 143 -6.58 7.21 14.86
N HIS A 144 -5.39 7.65 15.28
CA HIS A 144 -4.55 6.89 16.20
C HIS A 144 -4.06 7.76 17.36
N TRP A 145 -4.08 7.20 18.56
CA TRP A 145 -3.53 7.78 19.76
C TRP A 145 -2.48 6.83 20.35
N ARG A 146 -1.42 7.40 20.93
CA ARG A 146 -0.33 6.64 21.55
C ARG A 146 0.22 7.32 22.80
N THR A 147 0.87 6.55 23.66
CA THR A 147 1.67 7.10 24.76
C THR A 147 2.86 7.89 24.21
N GLN A 148 3.30 8.90 24.98
CA GLN A 148 4.51 9.68 24.66
C GLN A 148 5.74 9.16 25.42
N ASP A 149 5.52 8.40 26.49
CA ASP A 149 6.59 7.71 27.23
C ASP A 149 6.87 6.34 26.60
N SER A 150 8.16 6.06 26.39
CA SER A 150 8.65 4.79 25.86
C SER A 150 8.72 3.68 26.92
N SER A 151 8.58 4.01 28.21
CA SER A 151 8.61 3.04 29.31
C SER A 151 7.43 2.05 29.33
N GLY A 152 6.32 2.41 28.69
CA GLY A 152 5.11 1.61 28.60
C GLY A 152 4.30 1.96 27.35
N TRP A 153 4.74 1.46 26.19
CA TRP A 153 4.07 1.70 24.92
C TRP A 153 2.62 1.17 24.95
N GLN A 154 1.66 2.06 24.72
CA GLN A 154 0.27 1.71 24.42
C GLN A 154 -0.20 2.51 23.21
N SER A 155 -1.08 1.90 22.42
CA SER A 155 -1.75 2.55 21.29
C SER A 155 -3.20 2.10 21.19
N VAL A 156 -4.04 3.02 20.71
CA VAL A 156 -5.40 2.76 20.24
C VAL A 156 -5.58 3.47 18.90
N GLY A 157 -6.09 2.77 17.91
CA GLY A 157 -6.59 3.31 16.65
C GLY A 157 -8.10 3.15 16.61
N VAL A 158 -8.83 4.13 16.08
CA VAL A 158 -10.26 4.03 15.81
C VAL A 158 -10.53 4.50 14.38
N THR A 159 -11.23 3.65 13.64
CA THR A 159 -11.57 3.87 12.25
C THR A 159 -13.07 3.77 12.07
N VAL A 160 -13.65 4.78 11.43
CA VAL A 160 -15.10 4.88 11.18
C VAL A 160 -15.31 4.99 9.68
N LEU A 161 -16.09 4.08 9.11
CA LEU A 161 -16.41 4.03 7.68
C LEU A 161 -17.92 3.88 7.46
N PRO A 162 -18.45 4.35 6.31
CA PRO A 162 -19.82 4.03 5.90
C PRO A 162 -19.96 2.52 5.71
N TYR A 163 -20.94 1.89 6.36
CA TYR A 163 -21.10 0.43 6.39
C TYR A 163 -21.27 -0.22 4.99
N SER A 164 -21.72 0.56 4.01
CA SER A 164 -21.85 0.10 2.63
C SER A 164 -20.50 -0.24 1.97
N VAL A 165 -19.38 0.36 2.41
CA VAL A 165 -18.04 0.06 1.85
C VAL A 165 -17.40 -1.21 2.43
N VAL A 166 -17.90 -1.69 3.58
CA VAL A 166 -17.33 -2.83 4.31
C VAL A 166 -17.62 -4.14 3.55
N PRO A 167 -16.60 -4.91 3.09
CA PRO A 167 -16.80 -6.16 2.37
C PRO A 167 -17.42 -7.26 3.24
N ASP A 168 -18.13 -8.21 2.63
CA ASP A 168 -18.80 -9.30 3.36
C ASP A 168 -17.86 -10.17 4.20
N ALA A 169 -16.61 -10.35 3.75
CA ALA A 169 -15.55 -11.03 4.52
C ALA A 169 -15.22 -10.34 5.85
N VAL A 170 -15.32 -9.00 5.90
CA VAL A 170 -15.15 -8.21 7.12
C VAL A 170 -16.44 -8.23 7.94
N ARG A 171 -17.62 -8.10 7.29
CA ARG A 171 -18.94 -8.15 7.94
C ARG A 171 -19.15 -9.43 8.76
N ALA A 172 -18.60 -10.55 8.31
CA ALA A 172 -18.65 -11.84 9.01
C ALA A 172 -17.92 -11.86 10.37
N ARG A 173 -17.12 -10.84 10.69
CA ARG A 173 -16.33 -10.73 11.94
C ARG A 173 -16.82 -9.62 12.88
N ILE A 174 -17.85 -8.86 12.48
CA ILE A 174 -18.44 -7.79 13.29
C ILE A 174 -19.04 -8.39 14.58
N GLY A 175 -18.72 -7.80 15.74
CA GLY A 175 -19.15 -8.27 17.05
C GLY A 175 -18.43 -9.55 17.54
N VAL A 176 -17.44 -10.07 16.81
CA VAL A 176 -16.60 -11.19 17.28
C VAL A 176 -15.50 -10.63 18.17
N ALA A 177 -15.45 -11.08 19.42
CA ALA A 177 -14.46 -10.62 20.39
C ALA A 177 -13.01 -10.91 19.92
N PRO A 178 -12.06 -9.98 20.10
CA PRO A 178 -10.71 -10.11 19.57
C PRO A 178 -9.89 -11.17 20.32
N VAL A 179 -9.10 -11.94 19.58
CA VAL A 179 -8.06 -12.84 20.11
C VAL A 179 -6.70 -12.24 19.77
N CYS A 180 -5.95 -11.81 20.78
CA CYS A 180 -4.75 -10.98 20.62
C CYS A 180 -3.45 -11.79 20.79
N GLU A 181 -3.29 -12.84 20.00
CA GLU A 181 -2.10 -13.71 20.09
C GLU A 181 -0.90 -13.06 19.39
N GLY A 182 0.04 -12.54 20.18
CA GLY A 182 1.33 -12.01 19.68
C GLY A 182 1.24 -10.65 18.97
N GLY A 183 0.07 -10.02 18.96
CA GLY A 183 -0.17 -8.80 18.19
C GLY A 183 -1.29 -7.92 18.75
N PRO A 184 -1.55 -6.77 18.10
CA PRO A 184 -2.63 -5.86 18.45
C PRO A 184 -4.01 -6.53 18.31
N CYS A 185 -4.93 -6.13 19.18
CA CYS A 185 -6.32 -6.54 19.14
C CYS A 185 -7.10 -5.73 18.11
N ASP A 186 -7.89 -6.38 17.27
CA ASP A 186 -8.79 -5.71 16.33
C ASP A 186 -10.24 -6.15 16.60
N TYR A 187 -11.11 -5.18 16.90
CA TYR A 187 -12.54 -5.37 17.15
C TYR A 187 -13.37 -4.41 16.32
N SER A 188 -14.56 -4.82 15.87
CA SER A 188 -15.46 -3.91 15.14
C SER A 188 -16.94 -4.16 15.42
N GLU A 189 -17.73 -3.09 15.39
CA GLU A 189 -19.20 -3.12 15.47
C GLU A 189 -19.86 -2.25 14.41
N ARG A 190 -21.16 -2.49 14.19
CA ARG A 190 -22.01 -1.70 13.30
C ARG A 190 -22.98 -0.84 14.13
N PHE A 191 -22.97 0.46 13.89
CA PHE A 191 -23.87 1.42 14.52
C PHE A 191 -24.69 2.15 13.45
N GLY A 192 -25.86 1.62 13.12
CA GLY A 192 -26.69 2.15 12.03
C GLY A 192 -25.98 2.00 10.67
N ASP A 193 -25.66 3.12 10.03
CA ASP A 193 -24.90 3.14 8.77
C ASP A 193 -23.40 3.38 8.98
N ALA A 194 -22.92 3.49 10.23
CA ALA A 194 -21.50 3.45 10.54
C ALA A 194 -21.02 2.02 10.80
N TRP A 195 -19.81 1.73 10.35
CA TRP A 195 -18.94 0.69 10.88
C TRP A 195 -17.84 1.35 11.70
N VAL A 196 -17.60 0.86 12.91
CA VAL A 196 -16.55 1.35 13.80
C VAL A 196 -15.63 0.20 14.15
N SER A 197 -14.34 0.35 13.86
CA SER A 197 -13.28 -0.59 14.21
C SER A 197 -12.35 0.08 15.20
N ALA A 198 -11.85 -0.69 16.18
CA ALA A 198 -10.74 -0.29 17.00
C ALA A 198 -9.59 -1.31 16.92
N TYR A 199 -8.39 -0.77 16.74
CA TYR A 199 -7.11 -1.45 16.86
C TYR A 199 -6.53 -1.06 18.23
N ALA A 200 -6.13 -2.00 19.08
CA ALA A 200 -5.65 -1.64 20.42
C ALA A 200 -4.59 -2.60 20.98
N SER A 201 -3.94 -2.16 22.05
CA SER A 201 -2.95 -2.97 22.78
C SER A 201 -3.58 -4.09 23.64
N SER A 202 -4.89 -4.08 23.87
CA SER A 202 -5.63 -5.13 24.59
C SER A 202 -7.10 -5.24 24.14
N ALA A 203 -7.70 -6.41 24.41
CA ALA A 203 -9.06 -6.73 23.97
C ALA A 203 -10.11 -5.80 24.60
N SER A 204 -9.96 -5.48 25.89
CA SER A 204 -10.84 -4.56 26.59
C SER A 204 -10.75 -3.15 26.01
N VAL A 205 -9.52 -2.65 25.74
CA VAL A 205 -9.34 -1.32 25.14
C VAL A 205 -9.97 -1.23 23.75
N ALA A 206 -9.91 -2.30 22.93
CA ALA A 206 -10.59 -2.33 21.64
C ALA A 206 -12.13 -2.28 21.79
N LEU A 207 -12.69 -3.08 22.71
CA LEU A 207 -14.12 -3.08 23.03
C LEU A 207 -14.61 -1.71 23.55
N ASP A 208 -13.89 -1.16 24.53
CA ASP A 208 -14.22 0.12 25.17
C ASP A 208 -14.08 1.30 24.19
N ALA A 209 -13.10 1.28 23.29
CA ALA A 209 -12.94 2.29 22.24
C ALA A 209 -14.11 2.27 21.24
N VAL A 210 -14.52 1.09 20.77
CA VAL A 210 -15.69 0.95 19.87
C VAL A 210 -16.96 1.42 20.57
N ALA A 211 -17.19 1.02 21.82
CA ALA A 211 -18.35 1.42 22.61
C ALA A 211 -18.38 2.95 22.88
N ALA A 212 -17.23 3.57 23.15
CA ALA A 212 -17.10 5.01 23.41
C ALA A 212 -17.42 5.89 22.19
N VAL A 213 -17.37 5.33 20.97
CA VAL A 213 -17.54 6.07 19.70
C VAL A 213 -18.86 5.75 19.00
N GLY A 214 -19.38 4.52 19.13
CA GLY A 214 -20.46 3.98 18.31
C GLY A 214 -21.72 4.83 18.18
N SER A 215 -22.23 5.39 19.28
CA SER A 215 -23.44 6.22 19.26
C SER A 215 -23.25 7.55 18.51
N ARG A 216 -22.07 8.15 18.56
CA ARG A 216 -21.72 9.35 17.76
C ARG A 216 -21.48 8.97 16.30
N ALA A 217 -20.87 7.81 16.04
CA ALA A 217 -20.63 7.32 14.68
C ALA A 217 -21.95 7.08 13.93
N ALA A 218 -22.99 6.53 14.57
CA ALA A 218 -24.32 6.41 13.97
C ALA A 218 -24.92 7.74 13.49
N ALA A 219 -24.56 8.86 14.12
CA ALA A 219 -24.99 10.20 13.74
C ALA A 219 -24.05 10.89 12.72
N SER A 220 -22.84 10.36 12.50
CA SER A 220 -21.85 10.89 11.55
C SER A 220 -21.06 9.77 10.84
N PRO A 221 -21.73 8.88 10.08
CA PRO A 221 -21.11 7.70 9.46
C PRO A 221 -20.23 8.00 8.25
N GLY A 222 -20.32 9.22 7.70
CA GLY A 222 -19.80 9.56 6.38
C GLY A 222 -20.71 9.07 5.25
N ILE A 223 -20.30 9.30 4.00
CA ILE A 223 -20.97 8.81 2.79
C ILE A 223 -19.96 8.03 1.95
N GLU A 224 -20.35 6.85 1.45
CA GLU A 224 -19.49 6.02 0.59
C GLU A 224 -18.92 6.81 -0.59
N ARG A 225 -17.60 6.73 -0.73
CA ARG A 225 -16.87 7.32 -1.84
C ARG A 225 -16.31 6.22 -2.74
N ALA A 226 -16.73 6.22 -4.00
CA ALA A 226 -16.06 5.45 -5.04
C ALA A 226 -14.66 6.01 -5.30
N LEU A 227 -13.71 5.14 -5.63
CA LEU A 227 -12.38 5.59 -6.06
C LEU A 227 -12.50 6.38 -7.38
N PRO A 228 -11.67 7.44 -7.59
CA PRO A 228 -11.60 8.16 -8.86
C PRO A 228 -11.36 7.23 -10.05
N ALA A 229 -11.90 7.56 -11.23
CA ALA A 229 -11.69 6.75 -12.43
C ALA A 229 -10.22 6.67 -12.91
N ALA A 230 -9.37 7.58 -12.45
CA ALA A 230 -7.93 7.55 -12.69
C ALA A 230 -7.14 6.73 -11.65
N ALA A 231 -7.78 6.26 -10.58
CA ALA A 231 -7.13 5.55 -9.49
C ALA A 231 -6.52 4.23 -9.97
N TRP A 232 -5.32 3.90 -9.49
CA TRP A 232 -4.62 2.69 -9.92
C TRP A 232 -5.34 1.40 -9.52
N HIS A 233 -5.30 0.41 -10.40
CA HIS A 233 -5.64 -0.98 -10.06
C HIS A 233 -4.46 -1.63 -9.34
N LEU A 234 -4.65 -2.01 -8.07
CA LEU A 234 -3.58 -2.44 -7.17
C LEU A 234 -3.37 -3.97 -7.07
N ASP A 235 -3.98 -4.73 -7.99
CA ASP A 235 -3.84 -6.18 -8.03
C ASP A 235 -2.37 -6.61 -8.23
N GLY A 236 -1.89 -7.53 -7.39
CA GLY A 236 -0.56 -8.13 -7.55
C GLY A 236 0.63 -7.21 -7.25
N CYS A 237 0.51 -6.24 -6.32
CA CYS A 237 1.59 -5.34 -5.86
C CYS A 237 2.98 -6.01 -5.84
N GLN A 238 3.09 -7.16 -5.17
CA GLN A 238 4.35 -7.89 -4.98
C GLN A 238 5.01 -8.29 -6.31
N ASP A 239 4.28 -8.93 -7.22
CA ASP A 239 4.85 -9.42 -8.48
C ASP A 239 4.99 -8.29 -9.51
N ARG A 240 4.00 -7.39 -9.62
CA ARG A 240 3.99 -6.26 -10.56
C ARG A 240 5.13 -5.29 -10.29
N LEU A 241 5.39 -4.96 -9.01
CA LEU A 241 6.35 -3.93 -8.65
C LEU A 241 7.75 -4.47 -8.37
N ARG A 242 7.92 -5.76 -8.01
CA ARG A 242 9.25 -6.37 -7.92
C ARG A 242 10.05 -6.17 -9.20
N GLY A 243 9.46 -6.40 -10.38
CA GLY A 243 10.14 -6.22 -11.67
C GLY A 243 10.62 -4.77 -11.90
N ALA A 244 9.82 -3.77 -11.50
CA ALA A 244 10.20 -2.36 -11.57
C ALA A 244 11.35 -2.03 -10.60
N VAL A 245 11.34 -2.59 -9.38
CA VAL A 245 12.44 -2.42 -8.41
C VAL A 245 13.72 -3.09 -8.89
N GLU A 246 13.62 -4.34 -9.37
CA GLU A 246 14.73 -5.11 -9.95
C GLU A 246 15.40 -4.37 -11.11
N GLN A 247 14.60 -3.88 -12.06
CA GLN A 247 15.09 -3.07 -13.18
C GLN A 247 15.76 -1.77 -12.72
N THR A 248 15.19 -1.08 -11.72
CA THR A 248 15.72 0.20 -11.22
C THR A 248 17.06 0.04 -10.50
N LEU A 249 17.18 -1.00 -9.66
CA LEU A 249 18.37 -1.25 -8.84
C LEU A 249 19.41 -2.13 -9.54
N GLY A 250 19.14 -2.61 -10.76
CA GLY A 250 20.03 -3.49 -11.50
C GLY A 250 20.19 -4.87 -10.85
N ARG A 251 19.13 -5.39 -10.23
CA ARG A 251 19.12 -6.65 -9.48
C ARG A 251 18.10 -7.64 -10.03
N VAL A 252 18.21 -8.89 -9.60
CA VAL A 252 17.27 -10.00 -9.90
C VAL A 252 17.13 -10.89 -8.68
N GLY A 253 15.99 -11.56 -8.53
CA GLY A 253 15.75 -12.50 -7.44
C GLY A 253 15.47 -11.81 -6.10
N LEU A 254 14.83 -10.64 -6.12
CA LEU A 254 14.39 -9.98 -4.89
C LEU A 254 13.18 -10.73 -4.29
N GLU A 255 13.18 -10.89 -2.96
CA GLU A 255 12.16 -11.63 -2.23
C GLU A 255 11.34 -10.73 -1.30
N PRO A 256 10.08 -11.09 -0.97
CA PRO A 256 9.31 -10.38 0.03
C PRO A 256 10.01 -10.40 1.38
N VAL A 257 10.08 -9.25 2.04
CA VAL A 257 10.72 -9.17 3.37
C VAL A 257 9.75 -9.70 4.41
N GLY A 258 10.15 -10.76 5.12
CA GLY A 258 9.45 -11.29 6.28
C GLY A 258 9.56 -10.35 7.49
N THR A 259 8.83 -9.24 7.46
CA THR A 259 8.78 -8.25 8.56
C THR A 259 7.57 -8.46 9.46
N ASP A 260 7.71 -8.08 10.72
CA ASP A 260 6.65 -7.79 11.69
C ASP A 260 5.75 -6.59 11.29
N ASN A 261 6.22 -5.73 10.39
CA ASN A 261 5.59 -4.47 9.98
C ASN A 261 4.69 -4.59 8.73
N VAL A 262 3.93 -5.69 8.60
CA VAL A 262 2.91 -5.86 7.55
C VAL A 262 1.60 -5.20 8.01
N PRO A 263 0.95 -4.34 7.20
CA PRO A 263 -0.38 -3.81 7.53
C PRO A 263 -1.40 -4.93 7.69
N GLN A 264 -2.22 -4.82 8.74
CA GLN A 264 -3.17 -5.85 9.18
C GLN A 264 -4.35 -5.22 9.91
N GLY A 265 -5.36 -6.03 10.22
CA GLY A 265 -6.59 -5.59 10.89
C GLY A 265 -7.75 -5.36 9.92
N GLN A 266 -8.93 -5.14 10.46
CA GLN A 266 -10.16 -5.06 9.68
C GLN A 266 -10.22 -3.79 8.81
N GLU A 267 -9.61 -2.68 9.24
CA GLU A 267 -9.45 -1.50 8.38
C GLU A 267 -8.65 -1.82 7.12
N TRP A 268 -7.53 -2.53 7.28
CA TRP A 268 -6.69 -2.95 6.15
C TRP A 268 -7.45 -3.87 5.19
N ASP A 269 -8.22 -4.82 5.72
CA ASP A 269 -9.07 -5.72 4.92
C ASP A 269 -10.18 -4.96 4.16
N VAL A 270 -10.74 -3.89 4.74
CA VAL A 270 -11.72 -3.03 4.03
C VAL A 270 -11.03 -2.25 2.91
N LEU A 271 -9.88 -1.63 3.19
CA LEU A 271 -9.16 -0.80 2.21
C LEU A 271 -8.65 -1.62 1.04
N THR A 272 -8.01 -2.77 1.30
CA THR A 272 -7.55 -3.71 0.26
C THR A 272 -8.73 -4.35 -0.48
N GLY A 273 -9.78 -4.80 0.23
CA GLY A 273 -10.99 -5.36 -0.37
C GLY A 273 -11.80 -4.37 -1.22
N ARG A 274 -11.50 -3.07 -1.15
CA ARG A 274 -12.05 -2.02 -2.01
C ARG A 274 -11.04 -1.49 -3.05
N GLY A 275 -9.85 -2.07 -3.15
CA GLY A 275 -8.78 -1.64 -4.05
C GLY A 275 -8.16 -0.29 -3.70
N ALA A 276 -8.46 0.25 -2.51
CA ALA A 276 -8.04 1.58 -2.08
C ALA A 276 -6.61 1.62 -1.56
N ALA A 277 -6.08 0.49 -1.09
CA ALA A 277 -4.71 0.39 -0.60
C ALA A 277 -4.04 -0.93 -1.03
N ALA A 278 -2.72 -0.91 -1.12
CA ALA A 278 -1.87 -2.09 -1.22
C ALA A 278 -0.52 -1.86 -0.54
N TRP A 279 0.11 -2.96 -0.15
CA TRP A 279 1.44 -2.97 0.45
C TRP A 279 2.24 -4.12 -0.13
N CYS A 280 3.51 -3.88 -0.42
CA CYS A 280 4.46 -4.93 -0.76
C CYS A 280 5.88 -4.55 -0.30
N SER A 281 6.74 -5.55 -0.17
CA SER A 281 8.12 -5.36 0.29
C SER A 281 9.10 -6.16 -0.55
N VAL A 282 10.34 -5.69 -0.67
CA VAL A 282 11.42 -6.40 -1.36
C VAL A 282 12.77 -6.18 -0.68
N ALA A 283 13.58 -7.24 -0.63
CA ALA A 283 14.99 -7.22 -0.23
C ALA A 283 15.77 -8.30 -0.99
N PRO A 284 17.12 -8.28 -0.95
CA PRO A 284 17.93 -9.42 -1.31
C PRO A 284 17.62 -10.63 -0.40
N PRO A 285 17.73 -11.88 -0.88
CA PRO A 285 17.37 -13.07 -0.12
C PRO A 285 18.39 -13.45 0.99
N VAL A 286 19.54 -12.78 1.05
CA VAL A 286 20.62 -13.06 2.01
C VAL A 286 20.95 -11.79 2.78
N TYR A 287 20.81 -11.82 4.11
CA TYR A 287 21.04 -10.68 4.99
C TYR A 287 22.51 -10.20 5.01
N ASP A 288 23.45 -11.12 4.83
CA ASP A 288 24.90 -10.82 4.77
C ASP A 288 25.37 -10.33 3.38
N ASP A 289 24.44 -9.96 2.48
CA ASP A 289 24.77 -9.22 1.25
C ASP A 289 25.44 -7.89 1.63
N PRO A 290 26.66 -7.58 1.16
CA PRO A 290 27.35 -6.32 1.49
C PRO A 290 26.58 -5.08 0.99
N ASP A 291 25.70 -5.26 0.00
CA ASP A 291 24.79 -4.25 -0.50
C ASP A 291 23.32 -4.56 -0.07
N TYR A 292 23.10 -5.18 1.10
CA TYR A 292 21.75 -5.47 1.60
C TYR A 292 20.94 -4.18 1.77
N PHE A 293 19.66 -4.24 1.38
CA PHE A 293 18.69 -3.16 1.57
C PHE A 293 17.32 -3.77 1.87
N THR A 294 16.43 -2.98 2.47
CA THR A 294 15.01 -3.31 2.52
C THR A 294 14.23 -2.17 1.88
N LEU A 295 13.22 -2.50 1.07
CA LEU A 295 12.28 -1.55 0.51
C LEU A 295 10.86 -1.99 0.87
N ARG A 296 10.09 -1.08 1.46
CA ARG A 296 8.64 -1.24 1.67
C ARG A 296 7.91 -0.22 0.82
N LEU A 297 6.87 -0.67 0.14
CA LEU A 297 6.01 0.13 -0.72
C LEU A 297 4.61 0.13 -0.14
N SER A 298 4.13 1.31 0.24
CA SER A 298 2.75 1.58 0.65
C SER A 298 2.09 2.36 -0.48
N ILE A 299 0.91 1.93 -0.92
CA ILE A 299 0.22 2.53 -2.08
C ILE A 299 -1.24 2.78 -1.72
N ALA A 300 -1.75 3.96 -2.07
CA ALA A 300 -3.15 4.31 -1.87
C ALA A 300 -3.76 4.86 -3.17
N ALA A 301 -4.70 4.10 -3.76
CA ALA A 301 -5.31 4.40 -5.04
C ALA A 301 -6.25 5.61 -4.94
N GLY A 302 -6.06 6.60 -5.81
CA GLY A 302 -6.87 7.83 -5.86
C GLY A 302 -6.77 8.73 -4.62
N ALA A 303 -5.86 8.44 -3.69
CA ALA A 303 -5.56 9.30 -2.55
C ALA A 303 -4.69 10.50 -2.97
N GLN A 304 -4.63 11.52 -2.11
CA GLN A 304 -3.79 12.71 -2.26
C GLN A 304 -3.27 13.13 -0.87
N SER A 305 -2.04 13.60 -0.79
CA SER A 305 -1.40 14.08 0.43
C SER A 305 -1.75 15.54 0.71
N ASP A 306 -1.88 15.91 1.99
CA ASP A 306 -1.80 17.32 2.39
C ASP A 306 -0.32 17.73 2.42
N ALA A 307 0.08 18.60 1.49
CA ALA A 307 1.45 19.11 1.41
C ALA A 307 1.94 19.73 2.72
N SER A 308 1.07 20.43 3.45
CA SER A 308 1.41 21.10 4.70
C SER A 308 1.58 20.11 5.86
N GLU A 309 0.93 18.95 5.80
CA GLU A 309 1.14 17.83 6.74
C GLU A 309 2.48 17.15 6.45
N VAL A 310 2.77 16.85 5.17
CA VAL A 310 4.02 16.21 4.75
C VAL A 310 5.24 17.07 5.09
N GLU A 311 5.16 18.39 4.84
CA GLU A 311 6.23 19.33 5.17
C GLU A 311 6.41 19.52 6.68
N ARG A 312 5.32 19.54 7.46
CA ARG A 312 5.38 19.56 8.94
C ARG A 312 6.06 18.32 9.51
N PHE A 313 5.90 17.17 8.86
CA PHE A 313 6.60 15.92 9.19
C PHE A 313 8.08 15.90 8.77
N GLY A 314 8.60 16.99 8.20
CA GLY A 314 9.99 17.10 7.74
C GLY A 314 10.20 16.69 6.27
N GLY A 315 9.12 16.59 5.48
CA GLY A 315 9.20 16.36 4.04
C GLY A 315 9.79 17.53 3.28
N ILE A 316 10.86 17.28 2.55
CA ILE A 316 11.55 18.22 1.67
C ILE A 316 11.05 17.99 0.24
N PRO A 317 10.44 18.98 -0.45
CA PRO A 317 9.98 18.81 -1.82
C PRO A 317 11.08 18.36 -2.79
N VAL A 318 10.77 17.36 -3.64
CA VAL A 318 11.65 16.80 -4.66
C VAL A 318 10.89 16.56 -5.97
N GLN A 319 11.61 16.42 -7.07
CA GLN A 319 11.02 16.11 -8.38
C GLN A 319 11.09 14.61 -8.66
N VAL A 320 9.97 14.00 -9.06
CA VAL A 320 9.84 12.62 -9.52
C VAL A 320 8.98 12.64 -10.79
N ASN A 321 9.45 12.07 -11.89
CA ASN A 321 8.66 12.09 -13.13
C ASN A 321 7.39 11.24 -12.95
N GLY A 322 6.28 11.71 -13.52
CA GLY A 322 4.95 11.10 -13.32
C GLY A 322 4.26 11.49 -12.00
N ALA A 323 4.95 12.13 -11.05
CA ALA A 323 4.33 12.70 -9.86
C ALA A 323 3.93 14.17 -10.08
N ARG A 324 2.75 14.56 -9.57
CA ARG A 324 2.31 15.96 -9.42
C ARG A 324 3.08 16.67 -8.31
N ALA A 325 3.44 15.95 -7.25
CA ALA A 325 4.28 16.42 -6.15
C ALA A 325 4.99 15.22 -5.50
N ALA A 326 6.18 15.44 -4.92
CA ALA A 326 6.88 14.43 -4.15
C ALA A 326 7.73 15.08 -3.05
N TRP A 327 7.95 14.35 -1.95
CA TRP A 327 8.72 14.78 -0.80
C TRP A 327 9.65 13.69 -0.31
N TRP A 328 10.90 14.07 -0.05
CA TRP A 328 11.89 13.27 0.64
C TRP A 328 11.85 13.58 2.14
N ILE A 329 11.66 12.56 2.97
CA ILE A 329 11.70 12.65 4.43
C ILE A 329 12.99 11.94 4.88
N PRO A 330 14.01 12.70 5.32
CA PRO A 330 15.29 12.12 5.72
C PRO A 330 15.18 11.13 6.89
N PRO A 331 16.01 10.08 6.93
CA PRO A 331 16.05 9.14 8.05
C PRO A 331 16.69 9.79 9.29
N ALA A 332 16.20 9.46 10.49
CA ALA A 332 16.71 10.01 11.75
C ALA A 332 18.18 9.63 12.05
N ASN A 333 18.68 8.55 11.47
CA ASN A 333 20.05 8.04 11.63
C ASN A 333 20.96 8.31 10.40
N GLY A 334 20.47 9.03 9.38
CA GLY A 334 21.24 9.35 8.18
C GLY A 334 21.36 8.24 7.13
N VAL A 335 20.72 7.07 7.31
CA VAL A 335 20.80 5.93 6.38
C VAL A 335 19.41 5.50 5.88
N GLY A 336 19.25 5.35 4.57
CA GLY A 336 17.96 5.08 3.93
C GLY A 336 17.07 6.33 3.83
N GLY A 337 15.76 6.16 4.00
CA GLY A 337 14.79 7.26 4.10
C GLY A 337 13.40 6.91 3.60
N ARG A 338 12.51 7.91 3.59
CA ARG A 338 11.13 7.79 3.10
C ARG A 338 10.93 8.76 1.94
N LEU A 339 10.43 8.28 0.81
CA LEU A 339 9.99 9.10 -0.31
C LEU A 339 8.49 8.93 -0.48
N ARG A 340 7.76 10.05 -0.51
CA ARG A 340 6.31 10.07 -0.79
C ARG A 340 6.07 10.79 -2.10
N ALA A 341 5.27 10.21 -2.99
CA ALA A 341 4.97 10.76 -4.30
C ALA A 341 3.45 10.69 -4.59
N ASP A 342 2.88 11.84 -4.94
CA ASP A 342 1.49 12.01 -5.35
C ASP A 342 1.42 12.03 -6.88
N ALA A 343 0.79 11.05 -7.48
CA ALA A 343 0.54 10.96 -8.92
C ALA A 343 -0.98 11.02 -9.21
N ASP A 344 -1.39 11.00 -10.48
CA ASP A 344 -2.81 11.08 -10.84
C ASP A 344 -3.62 9.85 -10.36
N GLY A 345 -2.98 8.68 -10.30
CA GLY A 345 -3.60 7.44 -9.85
C GLY A 345 -3.56 7.18 -8.34
N GLY A 346 -2.88 8.02 -7.55
CA GLY A 346 -2.81 7.87 -6.10
C GLY A 346 -1.49 8.33 -5.46
N ILE A 347 -1.26 7.86 -4.24
CA ILE A 347 -0.03 8.08 -3.47
C ILE A 347 0.81 6.80 -3.48
N ILE A 348 2.12 6.93 -3.65
CA ILE A 348 3.11 5.92 -3.26
C ILE A 348 3.96 6.49 -2.13
N GLU A 349 4.20 5.69 -1.10
CA GLU A 349 5.27 5.92 -0.14
C GLU A 349 6.24 4.74 -0.18
N ALA A 350 7.49 5.04 -0.54
CA ALA A 350 8.60 4.11 -0.50
C ALA A 350 9.42 4.37 0.77
N VAL A 351 9.66 3.34 1.56
CA VAL A 351 10.54 3.40 2.75
C VAL A 351 11.69 2.43 2.53
N GLY A 352 12.89 2.98 2.36
CA GLY A 352 14.12 2.23 2.11
C GLY A 352 15.07 2.26 3.30
N THR A 353 15.72 1.14 3.61
CA THR A 353 17.01 1.15 4.34
C THR A 353 18.13 1.08 3.31
N ASP A 354 19.27 1.75 3.57
CA ASP A 354 20.50 1.63 2.78
C ASP A 354 20.38 2.03 1.28
N LEU A 355 19.27 2.66 0.89
CA LEU A 355 19.02 3.25 -0.42
C LEU A 355 19.23 4.78 -0.39
N THR A 356 19.86 5.32 -1.44
CA THR A 356 20.07 6.77 -1.60
C THR A 356 18.79 7.50 -2.02
N GLN A 357 18.76 8.82 -1.82
CA GLN A 357 17.66 9.67 -2.29
C GLN A 357 17.45 9.57 -3.82
N GLU A 358 18.53 9.51 -4.61
CA GLU A 358 18.49 9.28 -6.06
C GLU A 358 17.87 7.93 -6.42
N GLN A 359 18.28 6.83 -5.76
CA GLN A 359 17.71 5.51 -5.98
C GLN A 359 16.21 5.50 -5.64
N MET A 360 15.83 6.09 -4.51
CA MET A 360 14.42 6.19 -4.09
C MET A 360 13.58 6.99 -5.09
N ARG A 361 14.12 8.09 -5.65
CA ARG A 361 13.43 8.89 -6.69
C ARG A 361 13.24 8.10 -7.99
N ALA A 362 14.27 7.40 -8.45
CA ALA A 362 14.18 6.54 -9.62
C ALA A 362 13.20 5.36 -9.42
N LEU A 363 13.14 4.81 -8.20
CA LEU A 363 12.18 3.78 -7.82
C LEU A 363 10.75 4.29 -7.92
N ALA A 364 10.45 5.46 -7.34
CA ALA A 364 9.11 6.03 -7.42
C ALA A 364 8.70 6.34 -8.87
N GLU A 365 9.60 6.88 -9.70
CA GLU A 365 9.36 7.13 -11.12
C GLU A 365 8.97 5.83 -11.87
N ASN A 366 9.77 4.77 -11.74
CA ASN A 366 9.49 3.49 -12.39
C ASN A 366 8.26 2.77 -11.82
N ILE A 367 7.97 2.93 -10.52
CA ILE A 367 6.74 2.38 -9.90
C ILE A 367 5.50 3.12 -10.40
N ILE A 368 5.52 4.46 -10.51
CA ILE A 368 4.43 5.25 -11.10
C ILE A 368 4.20 4.80 -12.55
N GLY A 369 5.27 4.69 -13.34
CA GLY A 369 5.20 4.22 -14.73
C GLY A 369 4.77 2.75 -14.89
N ALA A 370 4.93 1.92 -13.86
CA ALA A 370 4.44 0.54 -13.84
C ALA A 370 2.97 0.42 -13.36
N LEU A 371 2.44 1.44 -12.68
CA LEU A 371 1.06 1.48 -12.15
C LEU A 371 0.05 2.15 -13.09
N GLY A 372 0.47 3.20 -13.82
CA GLY A 372 -0.29 3.85 -14.89
C GLY A 372 -0.32 3.07 -16.21
#